data_AF-A0A2T0MEC2-F1
#
_entry.id   AF-A0A2T0MEC2-F1
#
_cell.length_a   1.000
_cell.length_b   1.000
_cell.length_c   1.000
_cell.angle_alpha   90.00
_cell.angle_beta   90.00
_cell.angle_gamma   90.00
#
_symmetry.space_group_name_H-M   'P 1'
#
loop_
_entity.id
_entity.type
_entity.pdbx_description
1 polymer ?
#
loop_
_entity_poly.entity_id
_entity_poly.type
_entity_poly.pdbx_seq_one_letter_code
_entity_poly.pdbx_strand_id
1 'polypeptide(L)'
;MADAWILHPDYRTPPAPTDADFPPGPWRHPDGGQIMNGTYERPLPKLRTEVVTVWYGYALSRWRGPRMPRFSSPMVSAWNPVLAQGLAAAPGTPTPYRDELWCDRWIAEALLYGRKPYGAFTLPADEALRWCGKSGGTSLIYHARTEDDELVRVVAGTSERYAQLFDLDALIADYREALPEELAEPEVRALEEHRSCSPALRYVLCEDAEALFARAPLSVRGLTLGYPPRETATRIAAHVTSGAAT
;
A
#
# COMPACT_ATOMS: atom_id res chain seq x y z
N MET A 1 -2.20 -14.79 27.44
CA MET A 1 -1.02 -14.02 26.97
C MET A 1 -1.43 -13.27 25.72
N ALA A 2 -1.82 -11.99 25.85
CA ALA A 2 -2.44 -11.20 24.77
C ALA A 2 -1.70 -9.88 24.50
N ASP A 3 -0.50 -9.69 25.06
CA ASP A 3 0.14 -8.36 25.15
C ASP A 3 1.44 -8.22 24.38
N ALA A 4 2.01 -9.29 23.83
CA ALA A 4 3.25 -9.22 23.09
C ALA A 4 3.00 -8.74 21.66
N TRP A 5 3.53 -7.58 21.32
CA TRP A 5 3.63 -7.11 19.94
C TRP A 5 4.70 -7.93 19.21
N ILE A 6 4.38 -8.37 18.00
CA ILE A 6 5.29 -9.09 17.12
C ILE A 6 5.72 -8.12 16.03
N LEU A 7 7.02 -7.83 15.94
CA LEU A 7 7.57 -7.05 14.84
C LEU A 7 7.59 -7.90 13.57
N HIS A 8 7.06 -7.33 12.49
CA HIS A 8 7.21 -7.84 11.13
C HIS A 8 8.25 -6.98 10.41
N PRO A 9 9.48 -7.48 10.23
CA PRO A 9 10.52 -6.74 9.53
C PRO A 9 10.09 -6.42 8.10
N ASP A 10 10.27 -5.16 7.70
CA ASP A 10 10.06 -4.71 6.34
C ASP A 10 11.18 -3.72 5.99
N TYR A 11 11.90 -3.99 4.90
CA TYR A 11 13.00 -3.15 4.43
C TYR A 11 12.53 -1.77 3.96
N ARG A 12 11.22 -1.57 3.77
CA ARG A 12 10.62 -0.24 3.50
C ARG A 12 10.52 0.64 4.74
N THR A 13 10.69 0.07 5.93
CA THR A 13 10.65 0.82 7.19
C THR A 13 11.69 1.93 7.15
N PRO A 14 11.30 3.22 7.21
CA PRO A 14 12.27 4.30 7.24
C PRO A 14 13.16 4.19 8.49
N PRO A 15 14.44 4.61 8.39
CA PRO A 15 15.32 4.65 9.54
C PRO A 15 14.76 5.61 10.61
N ALA A 16 15.08 5.33 11.86
CA ALA A 16 14.82 6.26 12.94
C ALA A 16 15.63 7.57 12.72
N PRO A 17 15.08 8.75 13.07
CA PRO A 17 15.84 9.99 13.09
C PRO A 17 17.13 9.85 13.90
N THR A 18 18.20 10.43 13.37
CA THR A 18 19.49 10.56 14.07
C THR A 18 19.65 11.92 14.75
N ASP A 19 18.80 12.88 14.39
CA ASP A 19 18.85 14.24 14.95
C ASP A 19 18.29 14.23 16.37
N ALA A 20 19.10 14.69 17.34
CA ALA A 20 18.76 14.65 18.76
C ALA A 20 17.52 15.49 19.12
N ASP A 21 17.19 16.48 18.28
CA ASP A 21 16.05 17.39 18.48
C ASP A 21 14.72 16.81 18.01
N PHE A 22 14.71 15.62 17.43
CA PHE A 22 13.47 14.96 17.02
C PHE A 22 12.97 14.07 18.16
N PRO A 23 11.94 14.49 18.93
CA PRO A 23 11.44 13.68 20.04
C PRO A 23 10.72 12.43 19.49
N PRO A 24 10.85 11.28 20.16
CA PRO A 24 10.09 10.10 19.79
C PRO A 24 8.61 10.26 20.16
N GLY A 25 7.72 9.68 19.35
CA GLY A 25 6.28 9.62 19.66
C GLY A 25 6.00 8.76 20.90
N PRO A 26 4.73 8.54 21.29
CA PRO A 26 4.40 7.86 22.56
C PRO A 26 4.48 6.33 22.49
N TRP A 27 4.54 5.71 21.30
CA TRP A 27 4.48 4.25 21.17
C TRP A 27 5.80 3.59 21.60
N ARG A 28 5.69 2.67 22.55
CA ARG A 28 6.79 1.87 23.11
C ARG A 28 6.42 0.41 23.12
N HIS A 29 7.41 -0.44 22.88
CA HIS A 29 7.24 -1.88 23.03
C HIS A 29 7.05 -2.20 24.52
N PRO A 30 6.06 -3.02 24.90
CA PRO A 30 5.77 -3.32 26.30
C PRO A 30 6.92 -4.07 26.98
N ASP A 31 7.61 -4.94 26.24
CA ASP A 31 8.79 -5.63 26.73
C ASP A 31 10.02 -4.74 26.50
N GLY A 32 10.41 -3.98 27.52
CA GLY A 32 11.67 -3.21 27.53
C GLY A 32 11.55 -1.73 27.22
N GLY A 33 10.37 -1.25 26.80
CA GLY A 33 10.15 0.18 26.60
C GLY A 33 10.93 0.78 25.43
N GLN A 34 11.43 -0.02 24.48
CA GLN A 34 12.06 0.51 23.26
C GLN A 34 11.05 1.26 22.39
N ILE A 35 11.53 2.30 21.70
CA ILE A 35 10.74 3.05 20.71
C ILE A 35 10.37 2.10 19.57
N MET A 36 9.07 2.02 19.26
CA MET A 36 8.57 1.18 18.16
C MET A 36 8.90 1.84 16.81
N ASN A 37 9.47 1.06 15.89
CA ASN A 37 9.78 1.50 14.52
C ASN A 37 9.66 0.29 13.57
N GLY A 38 8.56 0.20 12.83
CA GLY A 38 8.22 -0.96 12.00
C GLY A 38 6.72 -1.23 11.95
N THR A 39 6.35 -2.35 11.35
CA THR A 39 4.98 -2.88 11.40
C THR A 39 4.91 -3.91 12.52
N TYR A 40 4.01 -3.69 13.47
CA TYR A 40 3.79 -4.57 14.60
C TYR A 40 2.40 -5.19 14.54
N GLU A 41 2.31 -6.45 14.92
CA GLU A 41 1.07 -7.18 15.01
C GLU A 41 0.86 -7.68 16.44
N ARG A 42 -0.38 -7.66 16.93
CA ARG A 42 -0.74 -8.42 18.13
C ARG A 42 -2.07 -9.14 17.96
N PRO A 43 -2.21 -10.35 18.49
CA PRO A 43 -3.49 -11.02 18.56
C PRO A 43 -4.42 -10.28 19.54
N LEU A 44 -5.71 -10.32 19.26
CA LEU A 44 -6.77 -9.77 20.08
C LEU A 44 -7.82 -10.84 20.37
N PRO A 45 -8.67 -10.62 21.40
CA PRO A 45 -9.82 -11.49 21.62
C PRO A 45 -10.74 -11.58 20.40
N LYS A 46 -11.40 -12.74 20.27
CA LYS A 46 -12.34 -13.09 19.18
C LYS A 46 -11.68 -13.25 17.80
N LEU A 47 -10.50 -13.89 17.75
CA LEU A 47 -9.76 -14.16 16.50
C LEU A 47 -9.46 -12.90 15.67
N ARG A 48 -9.33 -11.76 16.37
CA ARG A 48 -8.94 -10.51 15.74
C ARG A 48 -7.46 -10.30 15.89
N THR A 49 -6.95 -9.44 15.04
CA THR A 49 -5.58 -8.99 15.05
C THR A 49 -5.58 -7.48 15.01
N GLU A 50 -4.61 -6.88 15.68
CA GLU A 50 -4.28 -5.47 15.52
C GLU A 50 -2.93 -5.35 14.86
N VAL A 51 -2.84 -4.46 13.89
CA VAL A 51 -1.61 -4.14 13.19
C VAL A 51 -1.41 -2.64 13.29
N VAL A 52 -0.23 -2.23 13.69
CA VAL A 52 0.16 -0.83 13.73
C VAL A 52 1.46 -0.65 12.96
N THR A 53 1.48 0.30 12.03
CA THR A 53 2.71 0.77 11.41
C THR A 53 3.16 1.99 12.20
N VAL A 54 4.37 1.92 12.75
CA VAL A 54 4.92 2.96 13.61
C VAL A 54 6.25 3.42 13.04
N TRP A 55 6.46 4.72 12.91
CA TRP A 55 7.77 5.29 12.65
C TRP A 55 8.21 6.09 13.87
N TYR A 56 9.33 5.71 14.46
CA TYR A 56 9.93 6.38 15.62
C TYR A 56 8.93 6.74 16.74
N GLY A 57 8.08 5.79 17.12
CA GLY A 57 7.05 5.96 18.16
C GLY A 57 5.79 6.70 17.73
N TYR A 58 5.69 7.18 16.48
CA TYR A 58 4.50 7.76 15.89
C TYR A 58 3.71 6.70 15.13
N ALA A 59 2.47 6.44 15.54
CA ALA A 59 1.59 5.54 14.81
C ALA A 59 1.14 6.21 13.50
N LEU A 60 1.52 5.60 12.38
CA LEU A 60 1.26 6.09 11.02
C LEU A 60 0.07 5.43 10.37
N SER A 61 -0.25 4.21 10.78
CA SER A 61 -1.49 3.53 10.39
C SER A 61 -1.85 2.52 11.46
N ARG A 62 -3.15 2.32 11.68
CA ARG A 62 -3.64 1.34 12.63
C ARG A 62 -4.80 0.59 12.01
N TRP A 63 -4.72 -0.73 12.08
CA TRP A 63 -5.75 -1.63 11.62
C TRP A 63 -6.15 -2.59 12.73
N ARG A 64 -7.43 -2.94 12.76
CA ARG A 64 -8.00 -3.89 13.71
C ARG A 64 -9.10 -4.68 13.01
N GLY A 65 -8.95 -5.99 12.88
CA GLY A 65 -9.92 -6.82 12.17
C GLY A 65 -9.63 -8.31 12.25
N PRO A 66 -10.33 -9.13 11.47
CA PRO A 66 -10.09 -10.58 11.37
C PRO A 66 -8.67 -10.87 10.90
N ARG A 67 -8.03 -11.90 11.44
CA ARG A 67 -6.66 -12.28 11.07
C ARG A 67 -6.55 -12.56 9.56
N MET A 68 -5.70 -11.80 8.86
CA MET A 68 -5.20 -12.06 7.50
C MET A 68 -3.73 -11.57 7.44
N PRO A 69 -2.83 -12.15 6.62
CA PRO A 69 -3.07 -13.19 5.62
C PRO A 69 -2.25 -14.47 5.78
N ARG A 70 -2.68 -15.53 5.09
CA ARG A 70 -1.85 -16.68 4.67
C ARG A 70 -1.04 -16.34 3.41
N PHE A 71 -1.54 -15.38 2.64
CA PHE A 71 -0.88 -14.76 1.50
C PHE A 71 0.40 -14.00 1.87
N SER A 72 1.45 -14.18 1.06
CA SER A 72 2.67 -13.39 1.13
C SER A 72 3.11 -13.01 -0.29
N SER A 73 3.27 -11.71 -0.54
CA SER A 73 3.92 -11.19 -1.74
C SER A 73 4.85 -10.06 -1.32
N PRO A 74 6.09 -10.01 -1.84
CA PRO A 74 7.01 -8.93 -1.52
C PRO A 74 6.49 -7.57 -1.99
N MET A 75 5.51 -7.51 -2.91
CA MET A 75 4.93 -6.26 -3.41
C MET A 75 3.84 -5.69 -2.48
N VAL A 76 3.45 -6.43 -1.45
CA VAL A 76 2.39 -6.06 -0.52
C VAL A 76 2.98 -5.73 0.85
N SER A 77 2.69 -4.54 1.36
CA SER A 77 3.24 -4.07 2.63
C SER A 77 2.33 -3.04 3.29
N ALA A 78 2.30 -3.06 4.64
CA ALA A 78 1.63 -2.03 5.42
C ALA A 78 2.31 -0.65 5.30
N TRP A 79 3.54 -0.59 4.79
CA TRP A 79 4.23 0.64 4.44
C TRP A 79 3.79 1.23 3.11
N ASN A 80 3.26 0.42 2.18
CA ASN A 80 2.84 0.93 0.87
C ASN A 80 1.75 2.02 0.92
N PRO A 81 0.67 1.90 1.73
CA PRO A 81 -0.29 2.99 1.86
C PRO A 81 0.29 4.17 2.63
N VAL A 82 1.10 3.91 3.66
CA VAL A 82 1.75 4.96 4.47
C VAL A 82 2.69 5.84 3.63
N LEU A 83 3.52 5.22 2.78
CA LEU A 83 4.54 5.91 2.00
C LEU A 83 4.00 6.45 0.67
N ALA A 84 3.00 5.80 0.06
CA ALA A 84 2.41 6.26 -1.20
C ALA A 84 1.33 7.34 -1.04
N GLN A 85 0.70 7.45 0.15
CA GLN A 85 -0.41 8.37 0.38
C GLN A 85 -0.06 9.48 1.39
N GLY A 86 1.23 9.72 1.64
CA GLY A 86 1.66 10.85 2.44
C GLY A 86 1.30 10.79 3.93
N LEU A 87 1.46 9.62 4.58
CA LEU A 87 1.34 9.41 6.03
C LEU A 87 -0.07 9.63 6.62
N ALA A 88 -0.96 8.65 6.45
CA ALA A 88 -2.33 8.73 6.96
C ALA A 88 -2.47 8.34 8.45
N ALA A 89 -2.33 9.31 9.36
CA ALA A 89 -3.07 9.25 10.63
C ALA A 89 -3.54 10.62 11.16
N ALA A 90 -2.79 11.70 10.96
CA ALA A 90 -3.20 13.06 11.30
C ALA A 90 -2.38 14.13 10.53
N PRO A 91 -2.99 15.26 10.12
CA PRO A 91 -2.24 16.44 9.66
C PRO A 91 -1.16 16.81 10.68
N GLY A 92 0.08 17.01 10.22
CA GLY A 92 1.22 17.38 11.07
C GLY A 92 1.98 16.21 11.72
N THR A 93 1.66 14.96 11.38
CA THR A 93 2.52 13.82 11.75
C THR A 93 3.88 13.99 11.07
N PRO A 94 5.00 13.94 11.79
CA PRO A 94 6.29 14.21 11.18
C PRO A 94 6.69 13.11 10.20
N THR A 95 7.55 13.48 9.25
CA THR A 95 8.02 12.63 8.15
C THR A 95 9.56 12.59 8.16
N PRO A 96 10.20 11.45 7.82
CA PRO A 96 11.65 11.40 7.61
C PRO A 96 12.09 12.16 6.36
N TYR A 97 11.15 12.55 5.50
CA TYR A 97 11.43 13.12 4.19
C TYR A 97 11.28 14.65 4.19
N ARG A 98 12.14 15.33 3.44
CA ARG A 98 12.42 16.77 3.61
C ARG A 98 11.75 17.69 2.59
N ASP A 99 11.01 17.14 1.62
CA ASP A 99 10.47 17.89 0.49
C ASP A 99 9.08 17.41 0.09
N GLU A 100 8.27 18.24 -0.56
CA GLU A 100 6.87 17.93 -0.88
C GLU A 100 6.69 16.79 -1.90
N LEU A 101 7.73 16.47 -2.68
CA LEU A 101 7.71 15.43 -3.73
C LEU A 101 8.20 14.07 -3.22
N TRP A 102 8.45 13.92 -1.92
CA TRP A 102 9.02 12.69 -1.37
C TRP A 102 8.13 11.47 -1.65
N CYS A 103 6.81 11.64 -1.64
CA CYS A 103 5.85 10.58 -1.94
C CYS A 103 6.04 10.08 -3.37
N ASP A 104 6.10 11.02 -4.33
CA ASP A 104 6.28 10.73 -5.74
C ASP A 104 7.62 10.03 -6.02
N ARG A 105 8.70 10.52 -5.41
CA ARG A 105 10.02 9.89 -5.49
C ARG A 105 10.01 8.48 -4.92
N TRP A 106 9.34 8.27 -3.79
CA TRP A 106 9.20 6.95 -3.21
C TRP A 106 8.38 6.01 -4.09
N ILE A 107 7.27 6.46 -4.67
CA ILE A 107 6.46 5.66 -5.61
C ILE A 107 7.30 5.27 -6.82
N ALA A 108 8.01 6.22 -7.41
CA ALA A 108 8.88 6.01 -8.56
C ALA A 108 9.96 4.95 -8.25
N GLU A 109 10.63 5.06 -7.11
CA GLU A 109 11.63 4.09 -6.66
C GLU A 109 10.99 2.71 -6.38
N ALA A 110 9.84 2.69 -5.70
CA ALA A 110 9.14 1.47 -5.35
C ALA A 110 8.75 0.65 -6.60
N LEU A 111 8.37 1.31 -7.69
CA LEU A 111 8.08 0.66 -8.96
C LEU A 111 9.35 0.01 -9.56
N LEU A 112 10.47 0.75 -9.62
CA LEU A 112 11.72 0.23 -10.20
C LEU A 112 12.23 -1.04 -9.51
N TYR A 113 12.07 -1.12 -8.19
CA TYR A 113 12.53 -2.25 -7.40
C TYR A 113 11.44 -3.31 -7.14
N GLY A 114 10.34 -3.30 -7.88
CA GLY A 114 9.27 -4.30 -7.75
C GLY A 114 8.61 -4.32 -6.37
N ARG A 115 8.61 -3.19 -5.66
CA ARG A 115 8.02 -3.04 -4.32
C ARG A 115 6.53 -2.74 -4.36
N LYS A 116 6.03 -2.29 -5.51
CA LYS A 116 4.62 -2.02 -5.84
C LYS A 116 4.35 -2.40 -7.30
N PRO A 117 3.15 -2.90 -7.63
CA PRO A 117 2.83 -3.32 -8.99
C PRO A 117 2.30 -2.18 -9.86
N TYR A 118 1.88 -1.06 -9.26
CA TYR A 118 1.37 0.11 -9.95
C TYR A 118 1.50 1.38 -9.09
N GLY A 119 1.63 2.52 -9.77
CA GLY A 119 1.62 3.84 -9.13
C GLY A 119 1.55 4.98 -10.16
N ALA A 120 1.08 6.13 -9.70
CA ALA A 120 1.18 7.40 -10.40
C ALA A 120 2.05 8.33 -9.56
N PHE A 121 2.92 9.10 -10.21
CA PHE A 121 3.82 10.04 -9.54
C PHE A 121 4.14 11.23 -10.44
N THR A 122 4.47 12.37 -9.84
CA THR A 122 4.90 13.58 -10.55
C THR A 122 6.29 13.99 -10.09
N LEU A 123 7.23 14.16 -11.02
CA LEU A 123 8.63 14.51 -10.73
C LEU A 123 9.12 15.66 -11.63
N PRO A 124 10.20 16.36 -11.23
CA PRO A 124 10.92 17.25 -12.13
C PRO A 124 11.36 16.52 -13.39
N ALA A 125 11.37 17.22 -14.53
CA ALA A 125 11.63 16.62 -15.83
C ALA A 125 12.96 15.81 -15.89
N ASP A 126 14.03 16.30 -15.26
CA ASP A 126 15.32 15.61 -15.22
C ASP A 126 15.27 14.32 -14.37
N GLU A 127 14.51 14.30 -13.27
CA GLU A 127 14.28 13.12 -12.44
C GLU A 127 13.40 12.10 -13.17
N ALA A 128 12.33 12.55 -13.81
CA ALA A 128 11.44 11.70 -14.60
C ALA A 128 12.18 11.03 -15.77
N LEU A 129 13.00 11.78 -16.51
CA LEU A 129 13.81 11.22 -17.61
C LEU A 129 14.84 10.22 -17.10
N ARG A 130 15.50 10.49 -15.95
CA ARG A 130 16.40 9.53 -15.31
C ARG A 130 15.66 8.26 -14.89
N TRP A 131 14.44 8.39 -14.37
CA TRP A 131 13.60 7.25 -14.03
C TRP A 131 13.23 6.42 -15.26
N CYS A 132 12.82 7.07 -16.36
CA CYS A 132 12.54 6.41 -17.64
C CYS A 132 13.76 5.63 -18.17
N GLY A 133 14.97 6.20 -18.05
CA GLY A 133 16.20 5.51 -18.41
C GLY A 133 16.45 4.26 -17.55
N LYS A 134 16.13 4.31 -16.25
CA LYS A 134 16.28 3.19 -15.31
C LYS A 134 15.20 2.12 -15.42
N SER A 135 14.00 2.47 -15.91
CA SER A 135 12.90 1.52 -16.09
C SER A 135 13.13 0.58 -17.28
N GLY A 136 14.03 0.94 -18.20
CA GLY A 136 14.47 0.05 -19.27
C GLY A 136 15.01 -1.29 -18.75
N GLY A 137 14.49 -2.39 -19.30
CA GLY A 137 14.86 -3.75 -18.86
C GLY A 137 14.09 -4.27 -17.63
N THR A 138 13.19 -3.46 -17.06
CA THR A 138 12.18 -3.93 -16.10
C THR A 138 10.92 -4.42 -16.81
N SER A 139 9.96 -4.96 -16.07
CA SER A 139 8.63 -5.34 -16.58
C SER A 139 7.61 -4.20 -16.55
N LEU A 140 8.04 -2.97 -16.28
CA LEU A 140 7.17 -1.81 -16.19
C LEU A 140 6.76 -1.29 -17.56
N ILE A 141 5.50 -0.91 -17.66
CA ILE A 141 4.95 -0.13 -18.76
C ILE A 141 4.44 1.17 -18.14
N TYR A 142 4.70 2.30 -18.81
CA TYR A 142 4.34 3.60 -18.31
C TYR A 142 3.83 4.53 -19.41
N HIS A 143 3.02 5.49 -18.99
CA HIS A 143 2.62 6.65 -19.76
C HIS A 143 3.12 7.90 -19.02
N ALA A 144 3.74 8.82 -19.75
CA ALA A 144 4.27 10.06 -19.20
C ALA A 144 3.69 11.26 -19.95
N ARG A 145 3.25 12.28 -19.20
CA ARG A 145 2.75 13.54 -19.75
C ARG A 145 3.26 14.72 -18.94
N THR A 146 3.54 15.81 -19.62
CA THR A 146 3.85 17.09 -18.98
C THR A 146 2.58 17.64 -18.34
N GLU A 147 2.63 18.03 -17.06
CA GLU A 147 1.51 18.74 -16.41
C GLU A 147 1.74 20.26 -16.36
N ASP A 148 3.00 20.69 -16.19
CA ASP A 148 3.50 22.07 -16.27
C ASP A 148 4.90 22.08 -16.92
N ASP A 149 5.47 23.24 -17.26
CA ASP A 149 6.75 23.35 -17.99
C ASP A 149 7.94 22.61 -17.34
N GLU A 150 7.88 22.31 -16.03
CA GLU A 150 8.97 21.68 -15.28
C GLU A 150 8.63 20.28 -14.70
N LEU A 151 7.36 19.87 -14.74
CA LEU A 151 6.88 18.64 -14.07
C LEU A 151 6.31 17.62 -15.06
N VAL A 152 6.71 16.37 -14.85
CA VAL A 152 6.26 15.22 -15.64
C VAL A 152 5.48 14.28 -14.73
N ARG A 153 4.20 14.09 -15.05
CA ARG A 153 3.37 13.04 -14.47
C ARG A 153 3.61 11.74 -15.19
N VAL A 154 3.91 10.70 -14.43
CA VAL A 154 4.08 9.33 -14.91
C VAL A 154 3.06 8.43 -14.22
N VAL A 155 2.38 7.61 -15.02
CA VAL A 155 1.54 6.50 -14.54
C VAL A 155 2.18 5.22 -15.02
N ALA A 156 2.48 4.30 -14.12
CA ALA A 156 3.23 3.09 -14.44
C ALA A 156 2.66 1.87 -13.72
N GLY A 157 2.78 0.72 -14.37
CA GLY A 157 2.33 -0.57 -13.87
C GLY A 157 3.13 -1.72 -14.45
N THR A 158 3.11 -2.86 -13.77
CA THR A 158 3.77 -4.08 -14.24
C THR A 158 3.01 -4.72 -15.39
N SER A 159 3.74 -5.34 -16.31
CA SER A 159 3.19 -6.05 -17.47
C SER A 159 2.79 -7.49 -17.14
N GLU A 160 3.28 -8.07 -16.04
CA GLU A 160 2.90 -9.38 -15.57
C GLU A 160 1.44 -9.42 -15.09
N ARG A 161 0.81 -10.59 -15.25
CA ARG A 161 -0.59 -10.78 -14.89
C ARG A 161 -0.76 -10.89 -13.38
N TYR A 162 -1.94 -10.53 -12.85
CA TYR A 162 -2.22 -10.66 -11.41
C TYR A 162 -1.95 -12.07 -10.88
N ALA A 163 -2.32 -13.12 -11.62
CA ALA A 163 -2.04 -14.50 -11.24
C ALA A 163 -0.54 -14.88 -11.18
N GLN A 164 0.33 -14.09 -11.81
CA GLN A 164 1.78 -14.28 -11.76
C GLN A 164 2.41 -13.48 -10.61
N LEU A 165 1.80 -12.35 -10.25
CA LEU A 165 2.27 -11.46 -9.19
C LEU A 165 1.79 -11.89 -7.79
N PHE A 166 0.63 -12.56 -7.72
CA PHE A 166 -0.08 -12.83 -6.49
C PHE A 166 -0.68 -14.23 -6.47
N ASP A 167 -0.64 -14.87 -5.30
CA ASP A 167 -1.46 -16.04 -5.00
C ASP A 167 -2.92 -15.60 -4.79
N LEU A 168 -3.65 -15.49 -5.90
CA LEU A 168 -5.05 -15.06 -5.89
C LEU A 168 -5.96 -16.08 -5.21
N ASP A 169 -5.65 -17.37 -5.26
CA ASP A 169 -6.46 -18.41 -4.63
C ASP A 169 -6.43 -18.27 -3.11
N ALA A 170 -5.23 -18.08 -2.54
CA ALA A 170 -5.08 -17.78 -1.11
C ALA A 170 -5.76 -16.46 -0.72
N LEU A 171 -5.63 -15.42 -1.55
CA LEU A 171 -6.25 -14.12 -1.29
C LEU A 171 -7.79 -14.19 -1.30
N ILE A 172 -8.37 -14.91 -2.26
CA ILE A 172 -9.81 -15.13 -2.39
C ILE A 172 -10.34 -15.90 -1.17
N ALA A 173 -9.63 -16.95 -0.75
CA ALA A 173 -9.99 -17.71 0.45
C ALA A 173 -9.95 -16.81 1.70
N ASP A 174 -8.90 -16.00 1.85
CA ASP A 174 -8.77 -15.08 2.97
C ASP A 174 -9.92 -14.03 2.97
N TYR A 175 -10.34 -13.51 1.81
CA TYR A 175 -11.48 -12.57 1.73
C TYR A 175 -12.82 -13.21 2.10
N ARG A 176 -13.08 -14.44 1.63
CA ARG A 176 -14.29 -15.21 1.99
C ARG A 176 -14.36 -15.53 3.48
N GLU A 177 -13.22 -15.73 4.13
CA GLU A 177 -13.15 -15.97 5.57
C GLU A 177 -13.36 -14.67 6.38
N ALA A 178 -12.84 -13.54 5.88
CA ALA A 178 -12.78 -12.28 6.64
C ALA A 178 -14.02 -11.38 6.48
N LEU A 179 -14.80 -11.50 5.40
CA LEU A 179 -15.93 -10.63 5.08
C LEU A 179 -17.25 -11.41 5.03
N PRO A 180 -18.40 -10.77 5.34
CA PRO A 180 -19.71 -11.32 5.01
C PRO A 180 -19.81 -11.66 3.52
N GLU A 181 -20.56 -12.71 3.18
CA GLU A 181 -20.68 -13.24 1.82
C GLU A 181 -21.10 -12.16 0.80
N GLU A 182 -22.03 -11.29 1.20
CA GLU A 182 -22.55 -10.20 0.37
C GLU A 182 -21.50 -9.14 0.02
N LEU A 183 -20.46 -9.02 0.86
CA LEU A 183 -19.31 -8.14 0.62
C LEU A 183 -18.15 -8.88 -0.05
N ALA A 184 -17.96 -10.15 0.27
CA ALA A 184 -16.86 -10.96 -0.23
C ALA A 184 -17.04 -11.31 -1.72
N GLU A 185 -18.20 -11.82 -2.12
CA GLU A 185 -18.37 -12.41 -3.46
C GLU A 185 -18.23 -11.40 -4.62
N PRO A 186 -18.69 -10.14 -4.54
CA PRO A 186 -18.40 -9.14 -5.58
C PRO A 186 -16.90 -8.87 -5.74
N GLU A 187 -16.17 -8.79 -4.63
CA GLU A 187 -14.73 -8.52 -4.62
C GLU A 187 -13.93 -9.74 -5.10
N VAL A 188 -14.36 -10.96 -4.73
CA VAL A 188 -13.79 -12.21 -5.23
C VAL A 188 -13.98 -12.33 -6.74
N ARG A 189 -15.18 -12.04 -7.25
CA ARG A 189 -15.45 -12.06 -8.70
C ARG A 189 -14.55 -11.08 -9.43
N ALA A 190 -14.38 -9.88 -8.88
CA ALA A 190 -13.47 -8.89 -9.44
C ALA A 190 -12.03 -9.41 -9.51
N LEU A 191 -11.52 -10.04 -8.45
CA LEU A 191 -10.18 -10.64 -8.45
C LEU A 191 -10.04 -11.75 -9.51
N GLU A 192 -11.06 -12.61 -9.66
CA GLU A 192 -11.08 -13.64 -10.69
C GLU A 192 -11.07 -13.05 -12.11
N GLU A 193 -11.87 -12.02 -12.37
CA GLU A 193 -11.88 -11.31 -13.66
C GLU A 193 -10.52 -10.66 -13.99
N HIS A 194 -9.77 -10.26 -12.96
CA HIS A 194 -8.45 -9.65 -13.12
C HIS A 194 -7.31 -10.67 -13.21
N ARG A 195 -7.56 -11.96 -12.96
CA ARG A 195 -6.55 -13.03 -12.92
C ARG A 195 -5.61 -13.03 -14.13
N SER A 196 -6.17 -12.90 -15.33
CA SER A 196 -5.42 -12.91 -16.60
C SER A 196 -5.00 -11.53 -17.10
N CYS A 197 -5.36 -10.46 -16.39
CA CYS A 197 -5.01 -9.08 -16.73
C CYS A 197 -3.68 -8.69 -16.06
N SER A 198 -3.01 -7.65 -16.58
CA SER A 198 -1.91 -6.98 -15.88
C SER A 198 -2.29 -5.56 -15.48
N PRO A 199 -1.67 -5.00 -14.41
CA PRO A 199 -1.88 -3.61 -14.03
C PRO A 199 -1.64 -2.63 -15.18
N ALA A 200 -0.57 -2.83 -15.96
CA ALA A 200 -0.25 -2.01 -17.13
C ALA A 200 -1.37 -2.01 -18.18
N LEU A 201 -1.84 -3.19 -18.57
CA LEU A 201 -2.85 -3.32 -19.63
C LEU A 201 -4.17 -2.68 -19.22
N ARG A 202 -4.55 -2.80 -17.94
CA ARG A 202 -5.84 -2.32 -17.44
C ARG A 202 -5.82 -0.85 -17.02
N TYR A 203 -4.71 -0.34 -16.51
CA TYR A 203 -4.67 0.94 -15.80
C TYR A 203 -3.54 1.88 -16.25
N VAL A 204 -2.82 1.54 -17.33
CA VAL A 204 -1.82 2.44 -17.93
C VAL A 204 -2.09 2.69 -19.41
N LEU A 205 -2.28 1.62 -20.18
CA LEU A 205 -2.35 1.70 -21.65
C LEU A 205 -3.74 2.08 -22.20
N CYS A 206 -4.74 2.25 -21.36
CA CYS A 206 -6.09 2.60 -21.78
C CYS A 206 -6.35 4.11 -21.70
N GLU A 207 -7.30 4.58 -22.49
CA GLU A 207 -7.84 5.93 -22.32
C GLU A 207 -8.52 6.04 -20.94
N ASP A 208 -8.39 7.20 -20.29
CA ASP A 208 -8.90 7.47 -18.94
C ASP A 208 -8.43 6.47 -17.86
N ALA A 209 -7.21 5.94 -17.99
CA ALA A 209 -6.68 4.87 -17.15
C ALA A 209 -6.78 5.15 -15.64
N GLU A 210 -6.46 6.38 -15.23
CA GLU A 210 -6.54 6.79 -13.82
C GLU A 210 -7.99 6.82 -13.30
N ALA A 211 -8.93 7.28 -14.12
CA ALA A 211 -10.35 7.29 -13.78
C ALA A 211 -10.94 5.87 -13.78
N LEU A 212 -10.47 5.00 -14.68
CA LEU A 212 -10.83 3.58 -14.67
C LEU A 212 -10.29 2.90 -13.40
N PHE A 213 -9.05 3.18 -13.02
CA PHE A 213 -8.45 2.67 -11.79
C PHE A 213 -9.20 3.15 -10.54
N ALA A 214 -9.59 4.43 -10.50
CA ALA A 214 -10.35 4.99 -9.38
C ALA A 214 -11.71 4.29 -9.15
N ARG A 215 -12.32 3.77 -10.22
CA ARG A 215 -13.61 3.06 -10.21
C ARG A 215 -13.48 1.54 -10.04
N ALA A 216 -12.27 0.99 -10.05
CA ALA A 216 -12.09 -0.44 -9.89
C ALA A 216 -12.55 -0.93 -8.50
N PRO A 217 -12.97 -2.21 -8.37
CA PRO A 217 -13.33 -2.81 -7.09
C PRO A 217 -12.21 -2.66 -6.05
N LEU A 218 -12.57 -2.55 -4.77
CA LEU A 218 -11.62 -2.16 -3.73
C LEU A 218 -10.53 -3.21 -3.50
N SER A 219 -10.86 -4.51 -3.63
CA SER A 219 -9.91 -5.62 -3.59
C SER A 219 -8.83 -5.47 -4.67
N VAL A 220 -9.25 -5.22 -5.91
CA VAL A 220 -8.37 -5.02 -7.06
C VAL A 220 -7.53 -3.76 -6.85
N ARG A 221 -8.13 -2.63 -6.46
CA ARG A 221 -7.39 -1.39 -6.17
C ARG A 221 -6.35 -1.59 -5.07
N GLY A 222 -6.73 -2.24 -3.98
CA GLY A 222 -5.84 -2.56 -2.88
C GLY A 222 -4.64 -3.38 -3.34
N LEU A 223 -4.90 -4.49 -4.03
CA LEU A 223 -3.86 -5.37 -4.56
C LEU A 223 -2.93 -4.64 -5.54
N THR A 224 -3.51 -3.83 -6.43
CA THR A 224 -2.79 -3.00 -7.42
C THR A 224 -1.96 -1.88 -6.77
N LEU A 225 -2.34 -1.40 -5.60
CA LEU A 225 -1.52 -0.43 -4.85
C LEU A 225 -0.51 -1.10 -3.92
N GLY A 226 -0.50 -2.44 -3.87
CA GLY A 226 0.32 -3.22 -2.96
C GLY A 226 -0.12 -3.10 -1.51
N TYR A 227 -1.42 -2.91 -1.25
CA TYR A 227 -1.95 -2.78 0.11
C TYR A 227 -2.19 -4.14 0.76
N PRO A 228 -2.02 -4.25 2.09
CA PRO A 228 -2.31 -5.49 2.80
C PRO A 228 -3.79 -5.88 2.64
N PRO A 229 -4.11 -7.16 2.36
CA PRO A 229 -5.48 -7.65 2.22
C PRO A 229 -6.38 -7.25 3.40
N ARG A 230 -5.83 -7.30 4.62
CA ARG A 230 -6.48 -6.89 5.86
C ARG A 230 -6.98 -5.45 5.84
N GLU A 231 -6.17 -4.52 5.35
CA GLU A 231 -6.51 -3.10 5.28
C GLU A 231 -7.59 -2.88 4.21
N THR A 232 -7.45 -3.56 3.07
CA THR A 232 -8.44 -3.51 1.99
C THR A 232 -9.79 -4.09 2.41
N ALA A 233 -9.82 -5.20 3.15
CA ALA A 233 -11.05 -5.78 3.70
C ALA A 233 -11.80 -4.77 4.59
N THR A 234 -11.07 -4.01 5.44
CA THR A 234 -11.68 -2.96 6.25
C THR A 234 -12.25 -1.83 5.40
N ARG A 235 -11.54 -1.41 4.34
CA ARG A 235 -12.05 -0.39 3.41
C ARG A 235 -13.34 -0.85 2.71
N ILE A 236 -13.41 -2.12 2.31
CA ILE A 236 -14.62 -2.74 1.74
C ILE A 236 -15.78 -2.66 2.74
N ALA A 237 -15.57 -3.10 3.99
CA ALA A 237 -16.61 -3.06 5.02
C ALA A 237 -17.06 -1.62 5.36
N ALA A 238 -16.13 -0.66 5.39
CA ALA A 238 -16.43 0.74 5.69
C ALA A 238 -17.22 1.44 4.57
N HIS A 239 -16.91 1.15 3.31
CA HIS A 239 -17.54 1.80 2.15
C HIS A 239 -19.05 1.60 2.11
N VAL A 240 -19.54 0.44 2.54
CA VAL A 240 -20.98 0.13 2.63
C VAL A 240 -21.66 0.89 3.76
N THR A 241 -20.97 1.08 4.88
CA THR A 241 -21.51 1.83 6.03
C THR A 241 -21.71 3.31 5.68
N SER A 242 -20.86 3.87 4.82
CA SER A 242 -21.01 5.24 4.32
C SER A 242 -22.04 5.40 3.19
N GLY A 243 -22.32 4.33 2.42
CA GLY A 243 -23.32 4.34 1.34
C GLY A 243 -24.76 4.06 1.80
N ALA A 244 -24.93 3.50 2.99
CA ALA A 244 -26.26 3.25 3.59
C ALA A 244 -26.84 4.47 4.34
N ALA A 245 -26.15 5.61 4.33
CA ALA A 245 -26.56 6.86 4.99
C ALA A 245 -27.21 7.89 4.04
N THR A 246 -27.61 7.47 2.83
CA THR A 246 -28.36 8.29 1.86
C THR A 246 -29.74 7.74 1.59
#